data_AF-A0A179HG83-F1
#
_entry.id   AF-A0A179HG83-F1
#
_cell.length_a   1.000
_cell.length_b   1.000
_cell.length_c   1.000
_cell.angle_alpha   90.00
_cell.angle_beta   90.00
_cell.angle_gamma   90.00
#
_symmetry.space_group_name_H-M   'P 1'
#
loop_
_entity.id
_entity.type
_entity.pdbx_description
1 polymer ?
#
loop_
_entity_poly.entity_id
_entity_poly.type
_entity_poly.pdbx_seq_one_letter_code
_entity_poly.pdbx_strand_id
1 'polypeptide(L)'
;MQDAGVVDEREGLVYDTYSRGIAYSRACEGALNETDILAHISTAYHARDMLEILDQTGHAKLRYWGFSYGTALGGAFAGLFPDRVERLVRNVDYKEWFGGGLRNYLSDADKVFDAFDTACHAAGRDKCALWASSPEAVQRRRSSLLQALKIRPVLIPANARSSGPELPERVTYTRLQRLTRALVYNPVYNAPALARVYAALEQGDGLPFYDIVVLLEKQQQGGGSKLLCSLTDTPATMPLETPAEPDALAGIMCADARAAESLDEFEAYTEDLRRSSRWMGATHADFGAACVGKTVGSKWRFSTGESVPSAALA
;
A
#
# COMPACT_ATOMS: atom_id res chain seq x y z
N MET A 1 14.91 -10.17 -0.97
CA MET A 1 14.63 -10.74 0.38
C MET A 1 13.32 -11.50 0.34
N GLN A 2 13.19 -12.58 1.13
CA GLN A 2 11.90 -13.27 1.25
C GLN A 2 10.84 -12.34 1.84
N ASP A 3 9.60 -12.61 1.49
CA ASP A 3 8.46 -11.89 2.03
C ASP A 3 8.21 -12.30 3.49
N ALA A 4 8.11 -11.31 4.39
CA ALA A 4 7.80 -11.56 5.80
C ALA A 4 6.34 -12.00 6.00
N GLY A 5 5.43 -11.61 5.11
CA GLY A 5 4.00 -11.86 5.23
C GLY A 5 3.24 -10.76 5.96
N VAL A 6 1.96 -11.00 6.25
CA VAL A 6 1.07 -10.08 6.98
C VAL A 6 1.25 -10.34 8.48
N VAL A 7 1.46 -9.27 9.26
CA VAL A 7 1.93 -9.33 10.66
C VAL A 7 1.05 -10.12 11.62
N ASP A 8 -0.22 -10.38 11.28
CA ASP A 8 -1.14 -11.14 12.11
C ASP A 8 -1.33 -12.60 11.66
N GLU A 9 -0.64 -13.07 10.62
CA GLU A 9 -0.77 -14.47 10.15
C GLU A 9 -0.33 -15.48 11.20
N ARG A 10 0.80 -15.26 11.87
CA ARG A 10 1.33 -16.10 12.95
C ARG A 10 2.06 -15.23 13.97
N GLU A 11 2.18 -15.74 15.19
CA GLU A 11 2.95 -15.11 16.25
C GLU A 11 4.40 -14.86 15.80
N GLY A 12 4.94 -13.71 16.18
CA GLY A 12 6.31 -13.30 15.89
C GLY A 12 6.56 -12.69 14.50
N LEU A 13 5.57 -12.67 13.59
CA LEU A 13 5.76 -12.07 12.26
C LEU A 13 6.03 -10.56 12.28
N VAL A 14 5.64 -9.88 13.35
CA VAL A 14 6.00 -8.48 13.56
C VAL A 14 7.53 -8.30 13.64
N TYR A 15 8.26 -9.25 14.23
CA TYR A 15 9.72 -9.25 14.34
C TYR A 15 10.39 -9.51 12.97
N ASP A 16 9.86 -10.46 12.21
CA ASP A 16 10.32 -10.75 10.85
C ASP A 16 10.10 -9.55 9.94
N THR A 17 8.95 -8.88 10.08
CA THR A 17 8.60 -7.68 9.32
C THR A 17 9.51 -6.50 9.69
N TYR A 18 9.76 -6.29 10.99
CA TYR A 18 10.64 -5.23 11.50
C TYR A 18 12.09 -5.42 11.03
N SER A 19 12.65 -6.62 11.21
CA SER A 19 14.02 -6.93 10.79
C SER A 19 14.21 -6.85 9.28
N ARG A 20 13.24 -7.32 8.49
CA ARG A 20 13.21 -7.13 7.03
C ARG A 20 13.13 -5.66 6.65
N GLY A 21 12.35 -4.86 7.37
CA GLY A 21 12.25 -3.41 7.20
C GLY A 21 13.60 -2.71 7.38
N ILE A 22 14.33 -3.04 8.46
CA ILE A 22 15.68 -2.50 8.70
C ILE A 22 16.62 -2.87 7.55
N ALA A 23 16.61 -4.13 7.10
CA ALA A 23 17.44 -4.58 6.00
C ALA A 23 17.11 -3.86 4.69
N TYR A 24 15.82 -3.59 4.44
CA TYR A 24 15.33 -2.84 3.29
C TYR A 24 15.84 -1.40 3.31
N SER A 25 15.60 -0.68 4.43
CA SER A 25 16.03 0.72 4.59
C SER A 25 17.54 0.88 4.43
N ARG A 26 18.33 0.02 5.06
CA ARG A 26 19.80 0.06 4.97
C ARG A 26 20.32 -0.21 3.56
N ALA A 27 19.69 -1.13 2.84
CA ALA A 27 20.06 -1.40 1.45
C ALA A 27 19.82 -0.16 0.57
N CYS A 28 18.68 0.50 0.74
CA CYS A 28 18.37 1.72 0.01
C CYS A 28 19.26 2.90 0.38
N GLU A 29 19.56 3.09 1.66
CA GLU A 29 20.50 4.12 2.10
C GLU A 29 21.90 3.88 1.55
N GLY A 30 22.40 2.65 1.60
CA GLY A 30 23.70 2.30 1.02
C GLY A 30 23.76 2.53 -0.50
N ALA A 31 22.69 2.16 -1.22
CA ALA A 31 22.63 2.32 -2.67
C ALA A 31 22.52 3.79 -3.13
N LEU A 32 21.89 4.66 -2.33
CA LEU A 32 21.57 6.02 -2.71
C LEU A 32 22.42 7.09 -2.00
N ASN A 33 23.33 6.68 -1.10
CA ASN A 33 24.14 7.56 -0.26
C ASN A 33 24.90 8.64 -1.06
N GLU A 34 25.47 8.29 -2.21
CA GLU A 34 26.29 9.21 -3.01
C GLU A 34 25.49 10.35 -3.66
N THR A 35 24.16 10.20 -3.74
CA THR A 35 23.30 11.16 -4.46
C THR A 35 22.61 12.19 -3.56
N ASP A 36 22.64 12.00 -2.24
CA ASP A 36 21.84 12.75 -1.24
C ASP A 36 20.30 12.73 -1.51
N ILE A 37 19.82 11.94 -2.48
CA ILE A 37 18.43 12.03 -2.94
C ILE A 37 17.42 11.74 -1.83
N LEU A 38 17.74 10.81 -0.91
CA LEU A 38 16.88 10.41 0.20
C LEU A 38 16.53 11.55 1.16
N ALA A 39 17.36 12.60 1.23
CA ALA A 39 17.09 13.80 2.01
C ALA A 39 16.12 14.77 1.30
N HIS A 40 15.89 14.56 0.00
CA HIS A 40 15.22 15.46 -0.94
C HIS A 40 13.97 14.87 -1.64
N ILE A 41 13.54 13.65 -1.28
CA ILE A 41 12.37 12.99 -1.89
C ILE A 41 11.03 13.19 -1.15
N SER A 42 10.92 14.10 -0.19
CA SER A 42 9.64 14.31 0.49
C SER A 42 8.62 14.99 -0.43
N THR A 43 7.34 14.89 -0.10
CA THR A 43 6.26 15.60 -0.81
C THR A 43 6.46 17.11 -0.80
N ALA A 44 7.13 17.66 0.22
CA ALA A 44 7.46 19.08 0.28
C ALA A 44 8.45 19.50 -0.83
N TYR A 45 9.39 18.63 -1.19
CA TYR A 45 10.29 18.88 -2.33
C TYR A 45 9.56 18.74 -3.66
N HIS A 46 8.76 17.68 -3.84
CA HIS A 46 7.93 17.52 -5.03
C HIS A 46 6.99 18.71 -5.25
N ALA A 47 6.46 19.33 -4.18
CA ALA A 47 5.66 20.55 -4.28
C ALA A 47 6.48 21.77 -4.73
N ARG A 48 7.77 21.85 -4.41
CA ARG A 48 8.68 22.89 -4.94
C ARG A 48 8.99 22.63 -6.41
N ASP A 49 9.18 21.36 -6.80
CA ASP A 49 9.38 21.01 -8.21
C ASP A 49 8.15 21.38 -9.04
N MET A 50 6.94 21.19 -8.51
CA MET A 50 5.71 21.66 -9.14
C MET A 50 5.69 23.19 -9.32
N LEU A 51 6.27 23.96 -8.40
CA LEU A 51 6.36 25.42 -8.53
C LEU A 51 7.30 25.80 -9.67
N GLU A 52 8.46 25.15 -9.74
CA GLU A 52 9.43 25.37 -10.82
C GLU A 52 8.82 25.01 -12.18
N ILE A 53 8.14 23.86 -12.29
CA ILE A 53 7.42 23.47 -13.51
C ILE A 53 6.39 24.54 -13.89
N LEU A 54 5.64 25.06 -12.92
CA LEU A 54 4.63 26.09 -13.15
C LEU A 54 5.25 27.40 -13.67
N ASP A 55 6.39 27.81 -13.11
CA ASP A 55 7.14 29.01 -13.53
C ASP A 55 7.74 28.85 -14.93
N GLN A 56 8.39 27.71 -15.21
CA GLN A 56 9.02 27.44 -16.51
C GLN A 56 7.98 27.26 -17.64
N THR A 57 6.75 26.85 -17.31
CA THR A 57 5.65 26.76 -18.29
C THR A 57 4.90 28.09 -18.47
N GLY A 58 5.30 29.15 -17.76
CA GLY A 58 4.72 30.49 -17.89
C GLY A 58 3.32 30.62 -17.27
N HIS A 59 2.94 29.72 -16.37
CA HIS A 59 1.66 29.76 -15.70
C HIS A 59 1.76 30.51 -14.36
N ALA A 60 0.95 31.55 -14.16
CA ALA A 60 0.95 32.28 -12.90
C ALA A 60 0.40 31.45 -11.73
N LYS A 61 -0.60 30.61 -11.97
CA LYS A 61 -1.29 29.82 -10.96
C LYS A 61 -1.57 28.39 -11.42
N LEU A 62 -1.55 27.47 -10.46
CA LEU A 62 -1.74 26.05 -10.62
C LEU A 62 -3.23 25.71 -10.76
N ARG A 63 -3.54 24.96 -11.81
CA ARG A 63 -4.80 24.23 -12.00
C ARG A 63 -4.47 22.74 -11.93
N TYR A 64 -4.75 22.12 -10.80
CA TYR A 64 -4.23 20.78 -10.49
C TYR A 64 -5.33 19.76 -10.21
N TRP A 65 -5.18 18.59 -10.83
CA TRP A 65 -6.00 17.42 -10.61
C TRP A 65 -5.11 16.26 -10.18
N GLY A 66 -5.10 15.99 -8.87
CA GLY A 66 -4.37 14.87 -8.29
C GLY A 66 -5.28 13.68 -8.02
N PHE A 67 -4.69 12.48 -8.02
CA PHE A 67 -5.34 11.24 -7.61
C PHE A 67 -4.49 10.52 -6.58
N SER A 68 -5.14 9.87 -5.60
CA SER A 68 -4.45 9.14 -4.54
C SER A 68 -3.38 10.03 -3.87
N TYR A 69 -2.12 9.58 -3.77
CA TYR A 69 -0.97 10.38 -3.32
C TYR A 69 -0.91 11.78 -3.94
N GLY A 70 -1.26 11.93 -5.23
CA GLY A 70 -1.30 13.23 -5.91
C GLY A 70 -2.18 14.26 -5.20
N THR A 71 -3.22 13.85 -4.48
CA THR A 71 -4.04 14.79 -3.70
C THR A 71 -3.35 15.28 -2.43
N ALA A 72 -2.48 14.47 -1.82
CA ALA A 72 -1.58 14.90 -0.74
C ALA A 72 -0.55 15.89 -1.27
N LEU A 73 0.04 15.60 -2.43
CA LEU A 73 0.97 16.50 -3.13
C LEU A 73 0.34 17.85 -3.48
N GLY A 74 -0.86 17.85 -4.07
CA GLY A 74 -1.61 19.08 -4.34
C GLY A 74 -1.92 19.88 -3.07
N GLY A 75 -2.20 19.18 -1.96
CA GLY A 75 -2.36 19.79 -0.65
C GLY A 75 -1.11 20.45 -0.12
N ALA A 76 0.02 19.75 -0.20
CA ALA A 76 1.34 20.28 0.15
C ALA A 76 1.66 21.54 -0.66
N PHE A 77 1.42 21.51 -1.97
CA PHE A 77 1.58 22.68 -2.83
C PHE A 77 0.73 23.86 -2.36
N ALA A 78 -0.57 23.63 -2.10
CA ALA A 78 -1.47 24.68 -1.63
C ALA A 78 -1.07 25.23 -0.25
N GLY A 79 -0.49 24.40 0.62
CA GLY A 79 0.02 24.80 1.93
C GLY A 79 1.29 25.65 1.86
N LEU A 80 2.21 25.33 0.92
CA LEU A 80 3.47 26.06 0.75
C LEU A 80 3.33 27.32 -0.12
N PHE A 81 2.46 27.28 -1.13
CA PHE A 81 2.32 28.31 -2.15
C PHE A 81 0.85 28.69 -2.40
N PRO A 82 0.12 29.16 -1.37
CA PRO A 82 -1.32 29.42 -1.48
C PRO A 82 -1.67 30.43 -2.58
N ASP A 83 -0.85 31.46 -2.80
CA ASP A 83 -1.07 32.48 -3.85
C ASP A 83 -0.86 31.94 -5.27
N ARG A 84 -0.22 30.79 -5.40
CA ARG A 84 0.05 30.10 -6.67
C ARG A 84 -1.02 29.06 -7.02
N VAL A 85 -2.15 29.03 -6.31
CA VAL A 85 -3.26 28.10 -6.61
C VAL A 85 -4.43 28.84 -7.26
N GLU A 86 -4.93 28.30 -8.37
CA GLU A 86 -6.19 28.73 -8.98
C GLU A 86 -7.32 27.74 -8.68
N ARG A 87 -7.08 26.44 -8.96
CA ARG A 87 -8.06 25.36 -8.72
C ARG A 87 -7.34 24.09 -8.30
N LEU A 88 -7.88 23.43 -7.28
CA LEU A 88 -7.33 22.20 -6.72
C LEU A 88 -8.47 21.27 -6.31
N VAL A 89 -8.37 19.99 -6.67
CA VAL A 89 -9.24 18.93 -6.15
C VAL A 89 -8.51 18.20 -5.02
N ARG A 90 -9.17 18.09 -3.86
CA ARG A 90 -8.64 17.42 -2.66
C ARG A 90 -9.63 16.35 -2.19
N ASN A 91 -9.11 15.18 -1.79
CA ASN A 91 -9.91 14.12 -1.14
C ASN A 91 -9.20 13.40 0.02
N VAL A 92 -7.99 13.79 0.44
CA VAL A 92 -7.27 13.17 1.58
C VAL A 92 -7.26 14.05 2.84
N ASP A 93 -7.19 13.40 4.01
CA ASP A 93 -6.87 14.05 5.27
C ASP A 93 -5.35 14.28 5.37
N TYR A 94 -4.94 15.55 5.35
CA TYR A 94 -3.51 15.91 5.37
C TYR A 94 -2.86 15.68 6.73
N LYS A 95 -3.58 15.88 7.84
CA LYS A 95 -3.02 15.61 9.17
C LYS A 95 -2.74 14.13 9.32
N GLU A 96 -3.64 13.32 8.79
CA GLU A 96 -3.46 11.89 8.80
C GLU A 96 -2.33 11.43 7.87
N TRP A 97 -2.27 11.92 6.63
CA TRP A 97 -1.20 11.55 5.68
C TRP A 97 0.19 11.87 6.22
N PHE A 98 0.43 13.14 6.57
CA PHE A 98 1.73 13.59 7.08
C PHE A 98 2.00 13.15 8.53
N GLY A 99 0.98 12.67 9.23
CA GLY A 99 1.10 12.06 10.55
C GLY A 99 1.46 10.57 10.55
N GLY A 100 1.61 9.92 9.38
CA GLY A 100 1.82 8.46 9.30
C GLY A 100 0.58 7.64 9.65
N GLY A 101 -0.59 8.28 9.52
CA GLY A 101 -1.93 7.87 9.89
C GLY A 101 -2.50 6.71 9.07
N LEU A 102 -3.11 7.03 7.93
CA LEU A 102 -3.84 6.11 7.05
C LEU A 102 -4.99 5.31 7.72
N ARG A 103 -5.50 5.71 8.90
CA ARG A 103 -6.63 5.07 9.60
C ARG A 103 -7.98 5.31 8.92
N ASN A 104 -8.23 6.47 8.31
CA ASN A 104 -9.49 6.72 7.60
C ASN A 104 -9.66 5.72 6.45
N TYR A 105 -8.59 5.46 5.68
CA TYR A 105 -8.57 4.43 4.64
C TYR A 105 -8.94 3.05 5.20
N LEU A 106 -8.37 2.67 6.34
CA LEU A 106 -8.66 1.41 7.00
C LEU A 106 -10.13 1.31 7.45
N SER A 107 -10.66 2.38 8.04
CA SER A 107 -12.06 2.43 8.48
C SER A 107 -13.05 2.38 7.31
N ASP A 108 -12.71 2.97 6.17
CA ASP A 108 -13.54 2.92 4.97
C ASP A 108 -13.49 1.55 4.29
N ALA A 109 -12.33 0.87 4.34
CA ALA A 109 -12.22 -0.50 3.86
C ALA A 109 -13.17 -1.44 4.62
N ASP A 110 -13.32 -1.27 5.94
CA ASP A 110 -14.28 -2.05 6.73
C ASP A 110 -15.73 -1.84 6.24
N LYS A 111 -16.11 -0.60 5.89
CA LYS A 111 -17.43 -0.31 5.30
C LYS A 111 -17.62 -0.98 3.94
N VAL A 112 -16.56 -1.07 3.12
CA VAL A 112 -16.58 -1.79 1.85
C VAL A 112 -16.85 -3.28 2.08
N PHE A 113 -16.25 -3.90 3.10
CA PHE A 113 -16.54 -5.29 3.44
C PHE A 113 -17.97 -5.49 3.95
N ASP A 114 -18.49 -4.58 4.79
CA ASP A 114 -19.88 -4.65 5.24
C ASP A 114 -20.87 -4.52 4.06
N ALA A 115 -20.57 -3.63 3.10
CA ALA A 115 -21.33 -3.48 1.87
C ALA A 115 -21.22 -4.72 0.96
N PHE A 116 -20.04 -5.32 0.85
CA PHE A 116 -19.83 -6.58 0.13
C PHE A 116 -20.67 -7.71 0.72
N ASP A 117 -20.68 -7.87 2.05
CA ASP A 117 -21.44 -8.91 2.74
C ASP A 117 -22.94 -8.72 2.53
N THR A 118 -23.42 -7.48 2.67
CA THR A 118 -24.81 -7.10 2.44
C THR A 118 -25.24 -7.36 0.99
N ALA A 119 -24.43 -6.92 0.02
CA ALA A 119 -24.72 -7.09 -1.39
C ALA A 119 -24.66 -8.56 -1.81
N CYS A 120 -23.67 -9.32 -1.31
CA CYS A 120 -23.54 -10.75 -1.61
C CYS A 120 -24.75 -11.54 -1.10
N HIS A 121 -25.22 -11.27 0.13
CA HIS A 121 -26.44 -11.85 0.67
C HIS A 121 -27.67 -11.49 -0.18
N ALA A 122 -27.87 -10.20 -0.47
CA ALA A 122 -29.01 -9.70 -1.24
C ALA A 122 -29.04 -10.24 -2.68
N ALA A 123 -27.88 -10.49 -3.28
CA ALA A 123 -27.77 -11.00 -4.64
C ALA A 123 -28.30 -12.45 -4.79
N GLY A 124 -28.33 -13.22 -3.70
CA GLY A 124 -28.76 -14.62 -3.72
C GLY A 124 -27.66 -15.60 -4.15
N ARG A 125 -27.90 -16.89 -3.88
CA ARG A 125 -26.96 -17.99 -4.16
C ARG A 125 -26.54 -18.10 -5.62
N ASP A 126 -27.41 -17.69 -6.54
CA ASP A 126 -27.18 -17.80 -7.98
C ASP A 126 -26.26 -16.69 -8.52
N LYS A 127 -26.08 -15.59 -7.76
CA LYS A 127 -25.29 -14.42 -8.18
C LYS A 127 -24.06 -14.15 -7.33
N CYS A 128 -24.01 -14.62 -6.08
CA CYS A 128 -22.83 -14.53 -5.25
C CYS A 128 -22.35 -15.91 -4.79
N ALA A 129 -21.12 -16.28 -5.15
CA ALA A 129 -20.54 -17.58 -4.78
C ALA A 129 -20.32 -17.74 -3.26
N LEU A 130 -20.12 -16.63 -2.54
CA LEU A 130 -19.99 -16.61 -1.08
C LEU A 130 -21.33 -16.40 -0.36
N TRP A 131 -22.46 -16.45 -1.08
CA TRP A 131 -23.78 -16.20 -0.51
C TRP A 131 -24.05 -17.02 0.75
N ALA A 132 -24.72 -16.42 1.73
CA ALA A 132 -25.21 -17.09 2.92
C ALA A 132 -26.53 -16.46 3.37
N SER A 133 -27.16 -17.06 4.39
CA SER A 133 -28.50 -16.68 4.86
C SER A 133 -28.62 -15.28 5.47
N SER A 134 -27.50 -14.63 5.81
CA SER A 134 -27.44 -13.24 6.25
C SER A 134 -26.09 -12.61 5.90
N PRO A 135 -25.95 -11.28 5.91
CA PRO A 135 -24.65 -10.61 5.76
C PRO A 135 -23.61 -11.10 6.79
N GLU A 136 -24.01 -11.30 8.04
CA GLU A 136 -23.14 -11.83 9.10
C GLU A 136 -22.70 -13.27 8.81
N ALA A 137 -23.54 -14.06 8.15
CA ALA A 137 -23.17 -15.41 7.72
C ALA A 137 -22.13 -15.38 6.57
N VAL A 138 -22.22 -14.43 5.64
CA VAL A 138 -21.20 -14.21 4.60
C VAL A 138 -19.88 -13.76 5.24
N GLN A 139 -19.95 -12.81 6.17
CA GLN A 139 -18.81 -12.34 6.94
C GLN A 139 -18.14 -13.49 7.70
N ARG A 140 -18.92 -14.34 8.38
CA ARG A 140 -18.41 -15.50 9.13
C ARG A 140 -17.67 -16.49 8.23
N ARG A 141 -18.22 -16.80 7.05
CA ARG A 141 -17.54 -17.62 6.03
C ARG A 141 -16.15 -17.06 5.69
N ARG A 142 -16.07 -15.77 5.36
CA ARG A 142 -14.79 -15.08 5.10
C ARG A 142 -13.84 -15.18 6.31
N SER A 143 -14.29 -14.85 7.51
CA SER A 143 -13.41 -14.89 8.70
C SER A 143 -12.93 -16.31 9.01
N SER A 144 -13.80 -17.32 8.89
CA SER A 144 -13.46 -18.71 9.18
C SER A 144 -12.43 -19.23 8.18
N LEU A 145 -12.58 -18.90 6.89
CA LEU A 145 -11.57 -19.21 5.87
C LEU A 145 -10.22 -18.57 6.21
N LEU A 146 -10.21 -17.28 6.53
CA LEU A 146 -8.96 -16.58 6.87
C LEU A 146 -8.25 -17.20 8.07
N GLN A 147 -8.98 -17.58 9.13
CA GLN A 147 -8.40 -18.28 10.28
C GLN A 147 -7.89 -19.68 9.90
N ALA A 148 -8.62 -20.41 9.06
CA ALA A 148 -8.18 -21.73 8.60
C ALA A 148 -6.86 -21.65 7.82
N LEU A 149 -6.70 -20.63 6.96
CA LEU A 149 -5.50 -20.42 6.15
C LEU A 149 -4.25 -20.04 6.95
N LYS A 150 -4.38 -19.55 8.20
CA LYS A 150 -3.24 -19.34 9.11
C LYS A 150 -2.58 -20.66 9.53
N ILE A 151 -3.33 -21.77 9.50
CA ILE A 151 -2.87 -23.10 9.92
C ILE A 151 -2.67 -24.03 8.72
N ARG A 152 -3.61 -24.01 7.76
CA ARG A 152 -3.65 -24.92 6.62
C ARG A 152 -3.82 -24.13 5.33
N PRO A 153 -2.72 -23.73 4.66
CA PRO A 153 -2.77 -23.15 3.33
C PRO A 153 -3.43 -24.09 2.33
N VAL A 154 -4.14 -23.52 1.35
CA VAL A 154 -4.66 -24.31 0.21
C VAL A 154 -3.52 -24.56 -0.76
N LEU A 155 -3.32 -25.82 -1.16
CA LEU A 155 -2.26 -26.22 -2.07
C LEU A 155 -2.80 -26.30 -3.50
N ILE A 156 -2.03 -25.79 -4.46
CA ILE A 156 -2.29 -25.91 -5.89
C ILE A 156 -1.23 -26.84 -6.47
N PRO A 157 -1.60 -28.02 -6.98
CA PRO A 157 -0.64 -28.94 -7.60
C PRO A 157 0.08 -28.31 -8.79
N ALA A 158 1.33 -28.72 -9.00
CA ALA A 158 2.03 -28.44 -10.25
C ALA A 158 1.24 -29.00 -11.43
N ASN A 159 1.17 -28.24 -12.53
CA ASN A 159 0.48 -28.61 -13.76
C ASN A 159 -0.99 -29.02 -13.52
N ALA A 160 -1.65 -28.42 -12.52
CA ALA A 160 -3.06 -28.70 -12.20
C ALA A 160 -3.99 -28.54 -13.43
N ARG A 161 -3.58 -27.72 -14.40
CA ARG A 161 -4.15 -27.61 -15.76
C ARG A 161 -3.14 -26.93 -16.69
N SER A 162 -3.43 -26.87 -17.99
CA SER A 162 -2.57 -26.24 -19.00
C SER A 162 -2.22 -24.77 -18.72
N SER A 163 -3.11 -24.03 -18.05
CA SER A 163 -2.89 -22.64 -17.62
C SER A 163 -2.61 -22.52 -16.11
N GLY A 164 -2.33 -23.63 -15.42
CA GLY A 164 -1.99 -23.67 -14.01
C GLY A 164 -0.50 -23.41 -13.75
N PRO A 165 -0.07 -23.41 -12.49
CA PRO A 165 1.33 -23.19 -12.16
C PRO A 165 2.22 -24.36 -12.57
N GLU A 166 3.43 -24.07 -13.03
CA GLU A 166 4.44 -25.08 -13.39
C GLU A 166 4.97 -25.83 -12.15
N LEU A 167 5.05 -25.13 -11.01
CA LEU A 167 5.47 -25.67 -9.71
C LEU A 167 4.30 -25.68 -8.72
N PRO A 168 4.36 -26.50 -7.65
CA PRO A 168 3.33 -26.46 -6.62
C PRO A 168 3.27 -25.08 -5.96
N GLU A 169 2.07 -24.54 -5.85
CA GLU A 169 1.80 -23.23 -5.26
C GLU A 169 0.99 -23.39 -3.96
N ARG A 170 1.08 -22.38 -3.09
CA ARG A 170 0.34 -22.35 -1.82
C ARG A 170 -0.41 -21.04 -1.65
N VAL A 171 -1.70 -21.10 -1.36
CA VAL A 171 -2.51 -19.93 -1.00
C VAL A 171 -2.51 -19.82 0.52
N THR A 172 -1.73 -18.88 1.04
CA THR A 172 -1.64 -18.59 2.48
C THR A 172 -2.57 -17.44 2.88
N TYR A 173 -2.75 -17.21 4.17
CA TYR A 173 -3.45 -16.04 4.70
C TYR A 173 -2.89 -14.73 4.13
N THR A 174 -1.56 -14.54 4.15
CA THR A 174 -0.87 -13.38 3.56
C THR A 174 -1.25 -13.17 2.11
N ARG A 175 -1.17 -14.23 1.29
CA ARG A 175 -1.42 -14.12 -0.15
C ARG A 175 -2.87 -13.75 -0.43
N LEU A 176 -3.82 -14.35 0.30
CA LEU A 176 -5.23 -14.01 0.18
C LEU A 176 -5.52 -12.58 0.66
N GLN A 177 -4.94 -12.15 1.77
CA GLN A 177 -5.13 -10.80 2.30
C GLN A 177 -4.59 -9.73 1.35
N ARG A 178 -3.43 -9.96 0.72
CA ARG A 178 -2.88 -9.03 -0.27
C ARG A 178 -3.70 -8.97 -1.55
N LEU A 179 -4.17 -10.12 -2.06
CA LEU A 179 -5.11 -10.13 -3.18
C LEU A 179 -6.39 -9.37 -2.82
N THR A 180 -6.92 -9.64 -1.62
CA THR A 180 -8.13 -8.96 -1.12
C THR A 180 -7.91 -7.44 -1.12
N ARG A 181 -6.81 -6.95 -0.53
CA ARG A 181 -6.45 -5.53 -0.51
C ARG A 181 -6.39 -4.93 -1.92
N ALA A 182 -5.83 -5.63 -2.90
CA ALA A 182 -5.77 -5.16 -4.28
C ALA A 182 -7.18 -5.09 -4.92
N LEU A 183 -8.01 -6.11 -4.70
CA LEU A 183 -9.33 -6.20 -5.33
C LEU A 183 -10.34 -5.20 -4.75
N VAL A 184 -10.29 -4.92 -3.44
CA VAL A 184 -11.21 -3.98 -2.78
C VAL A 184 -10.93 -2.51 -3.11
N TYR A 185 -9.85 -2.21 -3.86
CA TYR A 185 -9.63 -0.89 -4.43
C TYR A 185 -10.66 -0.55 -5.53
N ASN A 186 -11.19 -1.56 -6.21
CA ASN A 186 -12.25 -1.44 -7.23
C ASN A 186 -13.39 -2.43 -6.93
N PRO A 187 -14.10 -2.28 -5.78
CA PRO A 187 -14.94 -3.32 -5.23
C PRO A 187 -16.19 -3.58 -6.09
N VAL A 188 -16.71 -2.56 -6.78
CA VAL A 188 -17.87 -2.68 -7.68
C VAL A 188 -17.62 -3.69 -8.80
N TYR A 189 -16.40 -3.71 -9.35
CA TYR A 189 -16.04 -4.61 -10.44
C TYR A 189 -15.52 -5.95 -9.94
N ASN A 190 -14.81 -5.96 -8.81
CA ASN A 190 -14.07 -7.13 -8.34
C ASN A 190 -14.85 -8.00 -7.34
N ALA A 191 -15.96 -7.53 -6.77
CA ALA A 191 -16.73 -8.28 -5.78
C ALA A 191 -17.13 -9.70 -6.25
N PRO A 192 -17.64 -9.92 -7.49
CA PRO A 192 -17.97 -11.27 -7.94
C PRO A 192 -16.75 -12.19 -8.04
N ALA A 193 -15.59 -11.66 -8.43
CA ALA A 193 -14.34 -12.41 -8.49
C ALA A 193 -13.84 -12.77 -7.08
N LEU A 194 -13.86 -11.80 -6.16
CA LEU A 194 -13.46 -12.00 -4.77
C LEU A 194 -14.36 -13.04 -4.06
N ALA A 195 -15.68 -12.99 -4.27
CA ALA A 195 -16.61 -13.98 -3.73
C ALA A 195 -16.32 -15.40 -4.26
N ARG A 196 -16.00 -15.55 -5.55
CA ARG A 196 -15.61 -16.84 -6.15
C ARG A 196 -14.31 -17.37 -5.54
N VAL A 197 -13.31 -16.51 -5.35
CA VAL A 197 -12.04 -16.90 -4.71
C VAL A 197 -12.29 -17.42 -3.29
N TYR A 198 -13.02 -16.68 -2.45
CA TYR A 198 -13.29 -17.14 -1.10
C TYR A 198 -14.06 -18.48 -1.08
N ALA A 199 -15.10 -18.62 -1.90
CA ALA A 199 -15.90 -19.85 -1.94
C ALA A 199 -15.13 -21.07 -2.50
N ALA A 200 -14.19 -20.85 -3.43
CA ALA A 200 -13.33 -21.92 -3.96
C ALA A 200 -12.30 -22.38 -2.92
N LEU A 201 -11.68 -21.43 -2.20
CA LEU A 201 -10.69 -21.73 -1.17
C LEU A 201 -11.32 -22.49 0.02
N GLU A 202 -12.58 -22.23 0.37
CA GLU A 202 -13.32 -23.04 1.36
C GLU A 202 -13.43 -24.53 0.95
N GLN A 203 -13.38 -24.81 -0.35
CA GLN A 203 -13.43 -26.17 -0.91
C GLN A 203 -12.03 -26.74 -1.21
N GLY A 204 -10.96 -26.02 -0.85
CA GLY A 204 -9.59 -26.42 -1.15
C GLY A 204 -9.16 -26.20 -2.60
N ASP A 205 -9.92 -25.43 -3.39
CA ASP A 205 -9.56 -25.08 -4.76
C ASP A 205 -8.88 -23.70 -4.81
N GLY A 206 -7.56 -23.71 -5.07
CA GLY A 206 -6.76 -22.50 -5.20
C GLY A 206 -6.66 -21.94 -6.63
N LEU A 207 -7.21 -22.60 -7.65
CA LEU A 207 -7.07 -22.15 -9.04
C LEU A 207 -7.73 -20.79 -9.30
N PRO A 208 -8.94 -20.47 -8.77
CA PRO A 208 -9.51 -19.14 -8.95
C PRO A 208 -8.67 -18.01 -8.34
N PHE A 209 -7.99 -18.29 -7.22
CA PHE A 209 -7.03 -17.35 -6.62
C PHE A 209 -5.83 -17.14 -7.56
N TYR A 210 -5.25 -18.24 -8.04
CA TYR A 210 -4.07 -18.23 -8.92
C TYR A 210 -4.31 -17.45 -10.20
N ASP A 211 -5.48 -17.64 -10.83
CA ASP A 211 -5.83 -16.96 -12.08
C ASP A 211 -5.80 -15.44 -11.94
N ILE A 212 -6.34 -14.93 -10.83
CA ILE A 212 -6.36 -13.48 -10.60
C ILE A 212 -4.94 -12.98 -10.30
N VAL A 213 -4.15 -13.71 -9.51
CA VAL A 213 -2.77 -13.32 -9.22
C VAL A 213 -1.94 -13.23 -10.51
N VAL A 214 -2.02 -14.24 -11.38
CA VAL A 214 -1.30 -14.22 -12.66
C VAL A 214 -1.77 -13.07 -13.56
N LEU A 215 -3.07 -12.75 -13.56
CA LEU A 215 -3.59 -11.60 -14.30
C LEU A 215 -3.04 -10.27 -13.78
N LEU A 216 -3.02 -10.09 -12.45
CA LEU A 216 -2.46 -8.89 -11.81
C LEU A 216 -0.95 -8.77 -12.04
N GLU A 217 -0.22 -9.88 -11.93
CA GLU A 217 1.22 -9.91 -12.19
C GLU A 217 1.52 -9.53 -13.64
N LYS A 218 0.74 -10.02 -14.61
CA LYS A 218 0.89 -9.61 -16.02
C LYS A 218 0.61 -8.13 -16.26
N GLN A 219 -0.34 -7.53 -15.52
CA GLN A 219 -0.58 -6.09 -15.58
C GLN A 219 0.59 -5.27 -15.00
N GLN A 220 1.35 -5.84 -14.07
CA GLN A 220 2.55 -5.22 -13.50
C GLN A 220 3.84 -5.52 -14.28
N GLN A 221 3.84 -6.54 -15.14
CA GLN A 221 4.93 -6.86 -16.07
C GLN A 221 4.98 -5.83 -17.20
N GLY A 222 5.47 -4.61 -16.91
CA GLY A 222 5.47 -3.53 -17.90
C GLY A 222 6.33 -2.31 -17.60
N GLY A 223 6.84 -2.13 -16.38
CA GLY A 223 7.86 -1.10 -16.18
C GLY A 223 8.32 -0.95 -14.74
N GLY A 224 9.49 -0.34 -14.62
CA GLY A 224 10.22 -0.09 -13.39
C GLY A 224 11.49 -0.91 -13.22
N SER A 225 12.40 -0.41 -12.37
CA SER A 225 13.69 -1.04 -12.11
C SER A 225 13.48 -2.36 -11.35
N LYS A 226 14.13 -3.44 -11.81
CA LYS A 226 14.22 -4.69 -11.02
C LYS A 226 15.25 -4.60 -9.89
N LEU A 227 16.07 -3.55 -9.89
CA LEU A 227 17.09 -3.30 -8.89
C LEU A 227 16.51 -2.39 -7.81
N LEU A 228 16.55 -2.87 -6.58
CA LEU A 228 16.11 -2.12 -5.40
C LEU A 228 16.96 -0.86 -5.24
N CYS A 229 16.29 0.29 -5.12
CA CYS A 229 16.86 1.59 -4.82
C CYS A 229 17.97 1.97 -5.80
N SER A 230 17.73 1.71 -7.08
CA SER A 230 18.62 2.03 -8.18
C SER A 230 18.11 3.22 -8.95
N LEU A 231 18.98 4.21 -9.15
CA LEU A 231 18.72 5.32 -10.05
C LEU A 231 19.21 4.92 -11.44
N THR A 232 18.40 5.20 -12.46
CA THR A 232 18.82 5.13 -13.86
C THR A 232 18.94 6.54 -14.39
N ASP A 233 20.06 6.85 -15.04
CA ASP A 233 20.24 8.13 -15.72
C ASP A 233 19.17 8.29 -16.80
N THR A 234 18.23 9.19 -16.55
CA THR A 234 17.15 9.52 -17.50
C THR A 234 17.44 10.91 -18.04
N PRO A 235 17.70 11.08 -19.35
CA PRO A 235 17.87 12.39 -19.94
C PRO A 235 16.64 13.27 -19.69
N ALA A 236 16.84 14.55 -19.35
CA ALA A 236 15.75 15.48 -19.07
C ALA A 236 14.73 15.66 -20.21
N THR A 237 15.09 15.23 -21.43
CA THR A 237 14.24 15.29 -22.62
C THR A 237 13.40 14.04 -22.85
N MET A 238 13.59 12.99 -22.04
CA MET A 238 12.91 11.71 -22.21
C MET A 238 12.03 11.42 -20.99
N PRO A 239 10.70 11.59 -21.07
CA PRO A 239 9.82 11.15 -20.01
C PRO A 239 9.87 9.62 -19.94
N LEU A 240 10.43 9.09 -18.86
CA LEU A 240 10.38 7.66 -18.58
C LEU A 240 9.01 7.35 -17.98
N GLU A 241 8.11 6.77 -18.77
CA GLU A 241 6.84 6.28 -18.26
C GLU A 241 7.05 4.90 -17.65
N THR A 242 7.14 4.84 -16.31
CA THR A 242 7.03 3.59 -15.56
C THR A 242 5.67 3.53 -14.86
N PRO A 243 4.97 2.38 -14.89
CA PRO A 243 3.65 2.25 -14.29
C PRO A 243 3.69 2.40 -12.75
N ALA A 244 4.79 2.00 -12.11
CA ALA A 244 5.13 2.29 -10.70
C ALA A 244 6.57 1.83 -10.39
N GLU A 245 7.30 2.60 -9.56
CA GLU A 245 8.50 2.11 -8.89
C GLU A 245 8.14 1.64 -7.46
N PRO A 246 8.36 0.35 -7.10
CA PRO A 246 7.94 -0.19 -5.81
C PRO A 246 8.61 0.49 -4.60
N ASP A 247 9.81 1.01 -4.79
CA ASP A 247 10.67 1.59 -3.75
C ASP A 247 10.52 3.10 -3.61
N ALA A 248 10.17 3.81 -4.69
CA ALA A 248 9.99 5.25 -4.67
C ALA A 248 8.89 5.70 -3.71
N LEU A 249 7.70 5.08 -3.78
CA LEU A 249 6.58 5.44 -2.89
C LEU A 249 6.95 5.19 -1.43
N ALA A 250 7.62 4.07 -1.13
CA ALA A 250 8.12 3.80 0.22
C ALA A 250 9.09 4.90 0.67
N GLY A 251 10.07 5.25 -0.17
CA GLY A 251 11.02 6.33 0.12
C GLY A 251 10.35 7.67 0.43
N ILE A 252 9.37 8.07 -0.40
CA ILE A 252 8.59 9.30 -0.22
C ILE A 252 7.82 9.27 1.11
N MET A 253 7.11 8.18 1.39
CA MET A 253 6.34 8.04 2.63
C MET A 253 7.24 8.11 3.88
N CYS A 254 8.42 7.48 3.82
CA CYS A 254 9.41 7.54 4.89
C CYS A 254 10.12 8.91 5.00
N ALA A 255 10.01 9.76 3.98
CA ALA A 255 10.48 11.15 4.02
C ALA A 255 9.40 12.10 4.58
N ASP A 256 8.12 11.78 4.35
CA ASP A 256 6.98 12.57 4.80
C ASP A 256 6.63 12.38 6.28
N ALA A 257 6.74 11.16 6.80
CA ALA A 257 6.31 10.82 8.16
C ALA A 257 7.47 10.33 9.05
N ARG A 258 7.30 10.39 10.37
CA ARG A 258 8.25 9.79 11.32
C ARG A 258 8.08 8.26 11.30
N ALA A 259 9.19 7.55 11.12
CA ALA A 259 9.23 6.10 11.28
C ALA A 259 9.20 5.69 12.77
N ALA A 260 8.86 4.43 13.05
CA ALA A 260 9.13 3.84 14.36
C ALA A 260 10.65 3.68 14.56
N GLU A 261 11.14 4.10 15.73
CA GLU A 261 12.57 4.11 16.07
C GLU A 261 13.01 2.86 16.84
N SER A 262 12.06 2.11 17.37
CA SER A 262 12.30 0.87 18.11
C SER A 262 11.31 -0.22 17.71
N LEU A 263 11.62 -1.45 18.13
CA LEU A 263 10.70 -2.58 17.96
C LEU A 263 9.40 -2.33 18.73
N ASP A 264 9.47 -1.85 19.97
CA ASP A 264 8.30 -1.56 20.80
C ASP A 264 7.38 -0.51 20.15
N GLU A 265 7.95 0.54 19.55
CA GLU A 265 7.19 1.53 18.80
C GLU A 265 6.54 0.92 17.55
N PHE A 266 7.26 0.04 16.85
CA PHE A 266 6.73 -0.64 15.67
C PHE A 266 5.60 -1.61 16.03
N GLU A 267 5.73 -2.38 17.12
CA GLU A 267 4.67 -3.23 17.64
C GLU A 267 3.43 -2.41 17.98
N ALA A 268 3.60 -1.30 18.72
CA ALA A 268 2.50 -0.39 19.07
C ALA A 268 1.82 0.18 17.82
N TYR A 269 2.59 0.55 16.79
CA TYR A 269 2.08 1.00 15.50
C TYR A 269 1.25 -0.09 14.81
N THR A 270 1.76 -1.32 14.72
CA THR A 270 1.04 -2.42 14.05
C THR A 270 -0.24 -2.81 14.79
N GLU A 271 -0.22 -2.79 16.12
CA GLU A 271 -1.41 -3.06 16.93
C GLU A 271 -2.45 -1.95 16.76
N ASP A 272 -2.01 -0.69 16.66
CA ASP A 272 -2.92 0.42 16.38
C ASP A 272 -3.62 0.30 15.01
N LEU A 273 -2.88 -0.08 13.97
CA LEU A 273 -3.48 -0.37 12.66
C LEU A 273 -4.52 -1.49 12.75
N ARG A 274 -4.21 -2.57 13.48
CA ARG A 274 -5.10 -3.71 13.68
C ARG A 274 -6.37 -3.36 14.45
N ARG A 275 -6.28 -2.45 15.42
CA ARG A 275 -7.47 -1.92 16.11
C ARG A 275 -8.32 -1.02 15.20
N SER A 276 -7.70 -0.36 14.23
CA SER A 276 -8.37 0.59 13.34
C SER A 276 -9.19 -0.07 12.23
N SER A 277 -8.90 -1.33 11.87
CA SER A 277 -9.69 -2.09 10.89
C SER A 277 -9.68 -3.58 11.18
N ARG A 278 -10.88 -4.17 11.15
CA ARG A 278 -11.10 -5.61 11.35
C ARG A 278 -10.46 -6.46 10.25
N TRP A 279 -10.35 -5.92 9.03
CA TRP A 279 -9.96 -6.70 7.85
C TRP A 279 -8.59 -6.34 7.31
N MET A 280 -8.27 -5.04 7.25
CA MET A 280 -7.11 -4.53 6.50
C MET A 280 -5.99 -3.99 7.39
N GLY A 281 -6.21 -3.83 8.69
CA GLY A 281 -5.24 -3.21 9.60
C GLY A 281 -3.85 -3.84 9.53
N ALA A 282 -3.77 -5.16 9.71
CA ALA A 282 -2.50 -5.89 9.66
C ALA A 282 -1.81 -5.81 8.28
N THR A 283 -2.57 -5.69 7.19
CA THR A 283 -2.01 -5.64 5.83
C THR A 283 -1.32 -4.31 5.51
N HIS A 284 -1.48 -3.28 6.35
CA HIS A 284 -0.89 -1.94 6.16
C HIS A 284 0.37 -1.71 6.99
N ALA A 285 0.79 -2.70 7.80
CA ALA A 285 2.03 -2.63 8.55
C ALA A 285 3.27 -2.53 7.64
N ASP A 286 3.15 -2.96 6.38
CA ASP A 286 4.20 -2.88 5.35
C ASP A 286 4.64 -1.44 5.06
N PHE A 287 3.73 -0.47 5.10
CA PHE A 287 4.05 0.94 4.91
C PHE A 287 5.00 1.47 5.99
N GLY A 288 4.69 1.24 7.27
CA GLY A 288 5.58 1.62 8.37
C GLY A 288 6.87 0.80 8.39
N ALA A 289 6.79 -0.50 8.04
CA ALA A 289 7.94 -1.39 8.00
C ALA A 289 8.99 -0.97 6.99
N ALA A 290 8.61 -0.39 5.85
CA ALA A 290 9.57 0.10 4.87
C ALA A 290 10.42 1.28 5.38
N CYS A 291 10.04 1.90 6.50
CA CYS A 291 10.72 3.07 7.06
C CYS A 291 11.56 2.76 8.31
N VAL A 292 11.40 1.59 8.94
CA VAL A 292 12.14 1.29 10.17
C VAL A 292 13.63 1.14 9.89
N GLY A 293 14.46 1.58 10.83
CA GLY A 293 15.92 1.53 10.71
C GLY A 293 16.53 2.53 9.72
N LYS A 294 15.72 3.40 9.11
CA LYS A 294 16.20 4.53 8.30
C LYS A 294 16.94 5.53 9.19
N THR A 295 18.10 5.99 8.74
CA THR A 295 18.97 6.98 9.40
C THR A 295 18.93 8.36 8.72
N VAL A 296 18.61 8.40 7.42
CA VAL A 296 18.54 9.65 6.65
C VAL A 296 17.15 10.26 6.78
N GLY A 297 17.02 11.39 7.48
CA GLY A 297 15.79 12.18 7.51
C GLY A 297 15.63 13.06 6.27
N SER A 298 14.38 13.43 5.94
CA SER A 298 14.19 14.51 4.97
C SER A 298 14.56 15.85 5.57
N LYS A 299 15.22 16.71 4.80
CA LYS A 299 15.53 18.10 5.20
C LYS A 299 14.25 18.94 5.38
N TRP A 300 13.16 18.60 4.69
CA TRP A 300 11.88 19.30 4.80
C TRP A 300 10.72 18.31 4.80
N ARG A 301 9.85 18.40 5.80
CA ARG A 301 8.59 17.63 5.88
C ARG A 301 7.51 18.44 6.59
N PHE A 302 6.25 18.08 6.39
CA PHE A 302 5.14 18.64 7.16
C PHE A 302 5.08 17.94 8.52
N SER A 303 4.91 18.70 9.62
CA SER A 303 4.68 18.15 10.95
C SER A 303 3.26 18.44 11.42
N THR A 304 2.66 17.50 12.14
CA THR A 304 1.30 17.62 12.71
C THR A 304 1.27 18.37 14.05
N GLY A 305 2.42 18.80 14.57
CA GLY A 305 2.59 19.75 15.67
C GLY A 305 3.27 21.03 15.19
N GLU A 306 2.97 22.14 15.87
CA GLU A 306 3.48 23.51 15.62
C GLU A 306 4.87 23.52 15.00
N SER A 307 5.02 24.31 13.93
CA SER A 307 6.27 24.66 13.24
C SER A 307 7.51 24.39 14.10
N VAL A 308 8.11 23.21 13.95
CA VAL A 308 9.45 22.96 14.45
C VAL A 308 10.39 23.43 13.35
N PRO A 309 11.16 24.52 13.54
CA PRO A 309 12.30 24.76 12.67
C PRO A 309 13.20 23.55 12.81
N SER A 310 13.39 22.78 11.75
CA SER A 310 14.47 21.81 11.72
C SER A 310 15.75 22.62 11.89
N ALA A 311 16.36 22.50 13.07
CA ALA A 311 17.67 23.04 13.35
C ALA A 311 18.69 22.30 12.47
N ALA A 312 18.87 22.80 11.26
CA ALA A 312 19.98 22.52 10.36
C ALA A 312 20.01 23.58 9.24
N LEU A 313 20.17 24.84 9.65
CA LEU A 313 20.73 25.89 8.79
C LEU A 313 22.05 26.32 9.44
N ALA A 314 23.10 25.57 9.12
CA ALA A 314 24.49 25.99 9.13
C ALA A 314 25.18 25.28 7.97
#